data_AF-A0A0N5CMA4-F1
#
_entry.id   AF-A0A0N5CMA4-F1
#
_cell.length_a   1.000
_cell.length_b   1.000
_cell.length_c   1.000
_cell.angle_alpha   90.00
_cell.angle_beta   90.00
_cell.angle_gamma   90.00
#
_symmetry.space_group_name_H-M   'P 1'
#
loop_
_entity.id
_entity.type
_entity.pdbx_description
1 polymer ?
#
loop_
_entity_poly.entity_id
_entity_poly.type
_entity_poly.pdbx_seq_one_letter_code
_entity_poly.pdbx_strand_id
1 'polypeptide(L)'
;MISASVTNEANDFPLADDESQGSLIDTETRTLQPAKPLPGEESEDQEEKARLIAQVLELQNTLDDLSQRVDSVKEESLKLRSENQVLGQYIQNLMSSSAVFQSAQPKASQSK
;
A
#
# COMPACT_ATOMS: atom_id res chain seq x y z
N MET A 1 -69.85 -6.00 -74.23
CA MET A 1 -70.15 -4.63 -73.76
C MET A 1 -69.07 -4.30 -72.75
N ILE A 2 -67.92 -3.72 -73.15
CA ILE A 2 -67.64 -2.28 -73.37
C ILE A 2 -67.95 -1.52 -72.06
N SER A 3 -67.02 -0.95 -71.28
CA SER A 3 -65.83 -0.17 -71.64
C SER A 3 -64.73 -0.26 -70.57
N ALA A 4 -63.47 -0.25 -71.01
CA ALA A 4 -62.34 0.18 -70.19
C ALA A 4 -62.28 1.71 -70.22
N SER A 5 -62.30 2.35 -69.05
CA SER A 5 -62.03 3.78 -68.90
C SER A 5 -60.72 3.93 -68.15
N VAL A 6 -59.64 4.13 -68.91
CA VAL A 6 -58.38 4.70 -68.41
C VAL A 6 -58.67 6.18 -68.15
N THR A 7 -58.63 6.60 -66.89
CA THR A 7 -58.49 8.02 -66.52
C THR A 7 -57.17 8.18 -65.79
N ASN A 8 -56.25 8.76 -66.55
CA ASN A 8 -54.96 9.27 -66.16
C ASN A 8 -55.15 10.48 -65.22
N GLU A 9 -54.96 10.29 -63.92
CA GLU A 9 -54.86 11.39 -62.94
C GLU A 9 -53.48 11.28 -62.30
N ALA A 10 -52.49 11.75 -63.06
CA ALA A 10 -51.20 12.09 -62.52
C ALA A 10 -51.35 13.36 -61.66
N ASN A 11 -50.64 13.37 -60.54
CA ASN A 11 -50.30 14.54 -59.73
C ASN A 11 -51.44 15.17 -58.91
N ASP A 12 -51.57 14.69 -57.67
CA ASP A 12 -51.68 15.62 -56.54
C ASP A 12 -50.94 15.03 -55.34
N PHE A 13 -49.61 14.96 -55.47
CA PHE A 13 -48.73 14.84 -54.31
C PHE A 13 -48.68 16.25 -53.68
N PRO A 14 -48.87 16.38 -52.35
CA PRO A 14 -48.83 17.68 -51.70
C PRO A 14 -47.46 18.30 -51.93
N LEU A 15 -47.44 19.39 -52.68
CA LEU A 15 -46.26 20.21 -52.95
C LEU A 15 -45.92 20.94 -51.64
N ALA A 16 -45.07 20.33 -50.83
CA ALA A 16 -44.43 21.00 -49.70
C ALA A 16 -43.32 21.91 -50.22
N ASP A 17 -43.69 22.92 -51.01
CA ASP A 17 -42.85 24.07 -51.32
C ASP A 17 -43.32 25.23 -50.44
N ASP A 18 -42.76 25.31 -49.23
CA ASP A 18 -42.16 26.56 -48.77
C ASP A 18 -41.27 26.33 -47.53
N GLU A 19 -40.09 26.96 -47.58
CA GLU A 19 -39.16 27.24 -46.46
C GLU A 19 -38.25 26.10 -45.95
N SER A 20 -37.08 25.99 -46.61
CA SER A 20 -35.77 25.94 -45.95
C SER A 20 -35.60 24.92 -44.79
N GLN A 21 -35.52 23.63 -45.13
CA GLN A 21 -34.80 22.66 -44.29
C GLN A 21 -33.40 22.48 -44.89
N GLY A 22 -32.43 23.21 -44.34
CA GLY A 22 -31.06 23.22 -44.80
C GLY A 22 -30.50 21.80 -44.94
N SER A 23 -30.15 21.44 -46.17
CA SER A 23 -29.12 20.43 -46.41
C SER A 23 -27.78 21.03 -45.98
N LEU A 24 -27.57 21.08 -44.67
CA LEU A 24 -26.28 21.41 -44.09
C LEU A 24 -25.55 20.08 -43.89
N ILE A 25 -24.82 19.69 -44.91
CA ILE A 25 -23.71 18.76 -44.77
C ILE A 25 -22.66 19.49 -43.91
N ASP A 26 -22.86 19.50 -42.59
CA ASP A 26 -21.83 19.90 -41.63
C ASP A 26 -20.82 18.75 -41.52
N THR A 27 -20.01 18.62 -42.57
CA THR A 27 -18.71 17.94 -42.50
C THR A 27 -17.65 18.85 -41.86
N GLU A 28 -18.04 20.00 -41.33
CA GLU A 28 -17.18 20.84 -40.50
C GLU A 28 -17.64 20.74 -39.03
N THR A 29 -16.73 20.28 -38.16
CA THR A 29 -16.81 20.37 -36.68
C THR A 29 -17.62 19.34 -35.90
N ARG A 30 -17.69 18.07 -36.32
CA ARG A 30 -17.76 16.99 -35.32
C ARG A 30 -16.43 16.96 -34.56
N THR A 31 -16.31 17.80 -33.54
CA THR A 31 -15.31 17.63 -32.49
C THR A 31 -15.58 16.27 -31.87
N LEU A 32 -14.80 15.27 -32.30
CA LEU A 32 -14.72 13.98 -31.64
C LEU A 32 -14.34 14.31 -30.20
N GLN A 33 -15.28 14.16 -29.27
CA GLN A 33 -14.95 14.32 -27.87
C GLN A 33 -13.85 13.31 -27.55
N PRO A 34 -12.72 13.73 -26.96
CA PRO A 34 -11.74 12.79 -26.44
C PRO A 34 -12.47 11.79 -25.54
N ALA A 35 -12.16 10.51 -25.67
CA ALA A 35 -12.71 9.49 -24.79
C ALA A 35 -12.45 9.93 -23.34
N LYS A 36 -13.51 10.28 -22.60
CA LYS A 36 -13.39 10.48 -21.16
C LYS A 36 -12.87 9.16 -20.57
N PRO A 37 -11.86 9.19 -19.68
CA PRO A 37 -11.45 8.01 -18.95
C PRO A 37 -12.69 7.35 -18.33
N LEU A 38 -12.79 6.02 -18.42
CA LEU A 38 -13.92 5.29 -17.87
C LEU A 38 -14.03 5.62 -16.36
N PRO A 39 -15.16 6.16 -15.86
CA PRO A 39 -15.29 6.68 -14.49
C PRO A 39 -15.22 5.64 -13.35
N GLY A 40 -14.70 4.45 -13.59
CA GLY A 40 -14.63 3.35 -12.63
C GLY A 40 -13.21 2.87 -12.36
N GLU A 41 -12.36 2.76 -13.38
CA GLU A 41 -11.04 2.14 -13.26
C GLU A 41 -10.07 3.00 -12.42
N GLU A 42 -10.02 4.31 -12.66
CA GLU A 42 -9.17 5.22 -11.88
C GLU A 42 -9.59 5.34 -10.41
N SER A 43 -10.89 5.19 -10.13
CA SER A 43 -11.45 5.26 -8.76
C SER A 43 -11.20 3.98 -7.98
N GLU A 44 -11.34 2.82 -8.61
CA GLU A 44 -11.07 1.51 -8.02
C GLU A 44 -9.57 1.37 -7.70
N ASP A 45 -8.71 1.75 -8.65
CA ASP A 45 -7.26 1.82 -8.44
C ASP A 45 -6.86 2.74 -7.28
N GLN A 46 -7.56 3.87 -7.11
CA GLN A 46 -7.30 4.80 -6.02
C GLN A 46 -7.73 4.24 -4.67
N GLU A 47 -8.85 3.51 -4.61
CA GLU A 47 -9.30 2.84 -3.40
C GLU A 47 -8.37 1.69 -3.00
N GLU A 48 -7.91 0.87 -3.95
CA GLU A 48 -6.93 -0.19 -3.68
C GLU A 48 -5.62 0.38 -3.15
N LYS A 49 -5.12 1.46 -3.77
CA LYS A 49 -3.94 2.18 -3.26
C LYS A 49 -4.16 2.71 -1.86
N ALA A 50 -5.34 3.27 -1.55
CA ALA A 50 -5.65 3.74 -0.21
C ALA A 50 -5.65 2.61 0.82
N ARG A 51 -6.19 1.43 0.47
CA ARG A 51 -6.16 0.23 1.34
C ARG A 51 -4.74 -0.28 1.58
N LEU A 52 -3.91 -0.33 0.54
CA LEU A 52 -2.50 -0.71 0.64
C LEU A 52 -1.72 0.27 1.52
N ILE A 53 -1.96 1.58 1.36
CA ILE A 53 -1.34 2.61 2.19
C ILE A 53 -1.72 2.41 3.66
N ALA A 54 -3.00 2.16 3.95
CA ALA A 54 -3.46 1.90 5.32
C ALA A 54 -2.76 0.69 5.94
N GLN A 55 -2.63 -0.42 5.20
CA GLN A 55 -1.92 -1.61 5.67
C GLN A 55 -0.44 -1.33 5.92
N VAL A 56 0.23 -0.59 5.03
CA VAL A 56 1.64 -0.22 5.22
C VAL A 56 1.81 0.63 6.47
N LEU A 57 0.91 1.60 6.73
CA LEU A 57 0.97 2.44 7.93
C LEU A 57 0.76 1.62 9.21
N GLU A 58 -0.17 0.66 9.22
CA GLU A 58 -0.39 -0.23 10.35
C GLU A 58 0.85 -1.11 10.64
N LEU A 59 1.44 -1.67 9.59
CA LEU A 59 2.67 -2.46 9.71
C LEU A 59 3.84 -1.61 10.19
N GLN A 60 3.97 -0.37 9.72
CA GLN A 60 5.00 0.56 10.18
C GLN A 60 4.84 0.89 11.66
N ASN A 61 3.62 1.18 12.12
CA ASN A 61 3.37 1.41 13.54
C ASN A 61 3.73 0.17 14.38
N THR A 62 3.31 -1.01 13.95
CA THR A 62 3.63 -2.26 14.67
C THR A 62 5.14 -2.54 14.71
N LEU A 63 5.86 -2.23 13.62
CA LEU A 63 7.30 -2.40 13.54
C LEU A 63 8.04 -1.40 14.43
N ASP A 64 7.57 -0.16 14.50
CA ASP A 64 8.13 0.86 15.38
C ASP A 64 7.97 0.46 16.85
N ASP A 65 6.76 0.05 17.24
CA ASP A 65 6.49 -0.46 18.60
C ASP A 65 7.40 -1.63 18.96
N LEU A 66 7.57 -2.59 18.05
CA LEU A 66 8.47 -3.73 18.27
C LEU A 66 9.94 -3.29 18.38
N SER A 67 10.36 -2.32 17.57
CA SER A 67 11.72 -1.78 17.58
C SER A 67 12.02 -1.10 18.93
N GLN A 68 11.11 -0.26 19.42
CA GLN A 68 11.25 0.37 20.73
C GLN A 68 11.31 -0.65 21.87
N ARG A 69 10.50 -1.71 21.81
CA ARG A 69 10.54 -2.80 22.81
C ARG A 69 11.87 -3.56 22.77
N VAL A 70 12.41 -3.81 21.58
CA VAL A 70 13.73 -4.45 21.42
C VAL A 70 14.82 -3.59 22.03
N ASP A 71 14.80 -2.27 21.79
CA ASP A 71 15.80 -1.37 22.36
C ASP A 71 15.69 -1.29 23.89
N SER A 72 14.48 -1.27 24.43
CA SER A 72 14.24 -1.35 25.89
C SER A 72 14.81 -2.63 26.50
N VAL A 73 14.59 -3.78 25.86
CA VAL A 73 15.12 -5.08 26.31
C VAL A 73 16.64 -5.12 26.23
N LYS A 74 17.24 -4.53 25.19
CA LYS A 74 18.71 -4.43 25.07
C LYS A 74 19.29 -3.59 26.20
N GLU A 75 18.68 -2.46 26.51
CA GLU A 75 19.13 -1.58 27.61
C GLU A 75 19.09 -2.30 28.96
N GLU A 76 17.96 -2.96 29.27
CA GLU A 76 17.83 -3.74 30.50
C GLU A 76 18.84 -4.89 30.57
N SER A 77 19.04 -5.60 29.46
CA SER A 77 20.04 -6.66 29.36
C SER A 77 21.46 -6.14 29.64
N LEU A 78 21.83 -4.99 29.07
CA LEU A 78 23.13 -4.37 29.32
C LEU A 78 23.30 -3.98 30.79
N LYS A 79 22.27 -3.40 31.40
CA LYS A 79 22.27 -3.06 32.83
C LYS A 79 22.50 -4.31 33.69
N LEU A 80 21.73 -5.37 33.47
CA LEU A 80 21.87 -6.63 34.21
C LEU A 80 23.24 -7.27 34.02
N ARG A 81 23.81 -7.22 32.81
CA ARG A 81 25.16 -7.73 32.55
C ARG A 81 26.22 -6.92 33.30
N SER A 82 26.09 -5.59 33.34
CA SER A 82 27.01 -4.72 34.08
C SER A 82 26.94 -4.97 35.58
N GLU A 83 25.75 -5.15 36.14
CA GLU A 83 25.54 -5.45 37.55
C GLU A 83 26.12 -6.83 37.91
N ASN A 84 25.82 -7.85 37.10
CA ASN A 84 26.38 -9.19 37.30
C ASN A 84 27.91 -9.19 37.21
N GLN A 85 28.51 -8.36 36.36
CA GLN A 85 29.96 -8.23 36.29
C GLN A 85 30.52 -7.67 37.60
N VAL A 86 29.92 -6.61 38.14
CA VAL A 86 30.34 -6.01 39.41
C VAL A 86 30.16 -7.00 40.57
N LEU A 87 29.02 -7.68 40.64
CA LEU A 87 28.76 -8.71 41.65
C LEU A 87 29.74 -9.88 41.54
N GLY A 88 30.03 -10.34 40.32
CA GLY A 88 31.01 -11.39 40.06
C GLY A 88 32.40 -11.01 40.56
N GLN A 89 32.86 -9.78 40.29
CA GLN A 89 34.13 -9.28 40.79
C GLN A 89 34.14 -9.18 42.32
N TYR A 90 33.05 -8.74 42.93
CA TYR A 90 32.92 -8.67 44.39
C TYR A 90 33.06 -10.06 45.02
N ILE A 91 32.36 -11.06 44.47
CA ILE A 91 32.46 -12.45 44.93
C ILE A 91 33.90 -12.97 44.74
N GLN A 92 34.53 -12.72 43.60
CA GLN A 92 35.91 -13.13 43.34
C GLN A 92 36.90 -12.50 44.33
N ASN A 93 36.73 -11.21 44.65
CA ASN A 93 37.55 -10.51 45.64
C ASN A 93 37.37 -11.10 47.04
N LEU A 94 36.14 -11.45 47.42
CA LEU A 94 35.86 -12.10 48.70
C LEU A 94 36.48 -13.51 48.77
N MET A 95 36.33 -14.31 47.71
CA MET A 95 36.95 -15.64 47.63
C MET A 95 38.47 -15.57 47.68
N SER A 96 39.08 -14.57 47.03
CA SER A 96 40.54 -14.41 46.99
C SER A 96 41.11 -13.88 48.29
N SER A 97 40.40 -12.98 48.98
CA SER A 97 40.82 -12.40 50.27
C SER A 97 40.54 -13.29 51.47
N SER A 98 39.63 -14.26 51.35
CA SER A 98 39.33 -15.21 52.41
C SER A 98 40.32 -16.39 52.40
N ALA A 99 41.05 -16.55 53.49
CA ALA A 99 41.99 -17.65 53.71
C ALA A 99 41.31 -19.04 53.70
N VAL A 100 39.99 -19.10 53.89
CA VAL A 100 39.19 -20.34 53.87
C VAL A 100 39.16 -20.96 52.48
N PHE A 101 39.18 -20.15 51.41
CA PHE A 101 39.12 -20.66 50.03
C PHE A 101 40.50 -20.86 49.41
N GLN A 102 41.56 -20.24 49.95
CA GLN A 102 42.94 -20.46 49.51
C GLN A 102 43.48 -21.84 49.91
N SER A 103 43.07 -22.39 51.06
CA SER A 103 43.50 -23.71 51.55
C SER A 103 42.86 -24.88 50.80
N ALA A 104 41.78 -24.65 50.04
CA ALA A 104 41.08 -25.64 49.23
C ALA A 104 41.54 -25.70 47.75
N GLN A 105 42.40 -24.77 47.30
CA GLN A 105 42.98 -24.82 45.97
C GLN A 105 44.18 -25.80 45.97
N PRO A 106 44.12 -26.94 45.25
CA PRO A 106 45.32 -27.75 45.07
C PRO A 106 46.34 -26.89 44.33
N LYS A 107 47.51 -26.68 44.93
CA LYS A 107 48.65 -26.05 44.26
C LYS A 107 48.89 -26.84 42.98
N ALA A 108 48.50 -26.29 41.83
CA ALA A 108 48.83 -26.87 40.54
C ALA A 108 50.35 -27.02 40.52
N SER A 109 50.81 -28.26 40.63
CA SER A 109 52.23 -28.61 40.61
C SER A 109 52.80 -28.14 39.28
N GLN A 110 53.58 -27.05 39.30
CA GLN A 110 54.49 -26.76 38.22
C GLN A 110 55.59 -27.83 38.29
N SER A 111 55.43 -28.90 37.50
CA SER A 111 56.51 -29.83 37.21
C SER A 111 57.42 -29.18 36.18
N LYS A 112 58.66 -28.98 36.60
CA LYS A 112 59.81 -28.52 35.83
C LYS A 112 60.23 -29.55 34.79
#